data_AF-A0A3M0WFF3-F1
#
_entry.id   AF-A0A3M0WFF3-F1
#
_cell.length_a   1.000
_cell.length_b   1.000
_cell.length_c   1.000
_cell.angle_alpha   90.00
_cell.angle_beta   90.00
_cell.angle_gamma   90.00
#
_symmetry.space_group_name_H-M   'P 1'
#
loop_
_entity.id
_entity.type
_entity.pdbx_description
1 polymer ?
#
loop_
_entity_poly.entity_id
_entity_poly.type
_entity_poly.pdbx_seq_one_letter_code
_entity_poly.pdbx_strand_id
1 'polypeptide(L)'
;QDFKYAIVGGAAVSVWYNGARAVSPEDFDIKILPSEEKKLVKTLTDNGFRLKRKNAFMDSVWLVFEKDRQGFDVGIAEKEWDIIGIKKAKKLTYKGFPVRVIPIEYLIISKLFAGRTKDYRDVALLLKSGKVDFELIRKIVKRFIPSELDELENLITYAKEFDTKDLNKLFEKLQQEEKERQEFKEFFNELRDAFHKSLEEENGDKSNEESD
;
A
#
# COMPACT_ATOMS: atom_id res chain seq x y z
N GLN A 1 1.86 27.70 2.85
CA GLN A 1 2.80 27.20 3.90
C GLN A 1 3.68 26.11 3.30
N ASP A 2 4.96 26.02 3.66
CA ASP A 2 5.82 24.89 3.25
C ASP A 2 5.59 23.71 4.20
N PHE A 3 5.36 22.52 3.64
CA PHE A 3 5.23 21.25 4.36
C PHE A 3 6.27 20.29 3.81
N LYS A 4 6.94 19.52 4.68
CA LYS A 4 7.78 18.40 4.25
C LYS A 4 6.89 17.18 4.02
N TYR A 5 6.45 17.03 2.77
CA TYR A 5 5.59 15.94 2.32
C TYR A 5 6.11 15.32 1.01
N ALA A 6 5.64 14.12 0.72
CA ALA A 6 5.78 13.48 -0.58
C ALA A 6 4.51 12.70 -0.94
N ILE A 7 4.09 12.77 -2.20
CA ILE A 7 3.12 11.84 -2.77
C ILE A 7 3.75 10.45 -2.82
N VAL A 8 2.99 9.45 -2.40
CA VAL A 8 3.35 8.03 -2.42
C VAL A 8 2.25 7.23 -3.13
N GLY A 9 2.26 5.90 -2.96
CA GLY A 9 1.13 5.05 -3.39
C GLY A 9 0.89 5.05 -4.90
N GLY A 10 -0.38 4.90 -5.28
CA GLY A 10 -0.77 4.81 -6.70
C GLY A 10 -0.47 6.06 -7.51
N ALA A 11 -0.72 7.23 -6.92
CA ALA A 11 -0.43 8.52 -7.55
C ALA A 11 1.07 8.67 -7.89
N ALA A 12 1.97 8.31 -6.97
CA ALA A 12 3.40 8.36 -7.23
C ALA A 12 3.83 7.41 -8.35
N VAL A 13 3.26 6.20 -8.41
CA VAL A 13 3.51 5.24 -9.50
C VAL A 13 3.07 5.83 -10.85
N SER A 14 1.88 6.44 -10.88
CA SER A 14 1.36 7.10 -12.08
C SER A 14 2.28 8.23 -12.56
N VAL A 15 2.84 9.04 -11.65
CA VAL A 15 3.82 10.08 -12.03
C VAL A 15 5.11 9.47 -12.60
N TRP A 16 5.66 8.44 -11.95
CA TRP A 16 6.92 7.83 -12.37
C TRP A 16 6.78 7.02 -13.67
N TYR A 17 5.64 6.38 -13.89
CA TYR A 17 5.35 5.53 -15.03
C TYR A 17 4.34 6.15 -16.02
N ASN A 18 4.34 7.49 -16.12
CA ASN A 18 3.63 8.28 -17.13
C ASN A 18 2.13 7.93 -17.30
N GLY A 19 1.38 7.81 -16.21
CA GLY A 19 -0.08 7.73 -16.25
C GLY A 19 -0.66 6.33 -16.48
N ALA A 20 0.17 5.31 -16.70
CA ALA A 20 -0.31 3.95 -17.02
C ALA A 20 -0.98 3.23 -15.84
N ARG A 21 -0.96 3.82 -14.64
CA ARG A 21 -1.75 3.36 -13.50
C ARG A 21 -2.98 4.24 -13.33
N ALA A 22 -4.15 3.63 -13.40
CA ALA A 22 -5.39 4.24 -12.94
C ALA A 22 -5.28 4.55 -11.44
N VAL A 23 -5.49 5.82 -11.09
CA VAL A 23 -5.51 6.28 -9.70
C VAL A 23 -6.94 6.69 -9.43
N SER A 24 -7.62 5.94 -8.57
CA SER A 24 -8.91 6.40 -8.05
C SER A 24 -8.69 7.73 -7.36
N PRO A 25 -9.57 8.72 -7.53
CA PRO A 25 -9.50 9.96 -6.75
C PRO A 25 -9.37 9.69 -5.25
N GLU A 26 -9.97 8.60 -4.76
CA GLU A 26 -9.99 8.19 -3.35
C GLU A 26 -8.65 7.61 -2.85
N ASP A 27 -7.72 7.27 -3.74
CA ASP A 27 -6.42 6.65 -3.44
C ASP A 27 -5.24 7.64 -3.56
N PHE A 28 -5.48 8.92 -3.20
CA PHE A 28 -4.42 9.92 -3.22
C PHE A 28 -3.65 9.93 -1.89
N ASP A 29 -2.54 9.20 -1.88
CA ASP A 29 -1.70 9.02 -0.69
C ASP A 29 -0.57 10.04 -0.63
N ILE A 30 -0.42 10.69 0.53
CA ILE A 30 0.79 11.45 0.88
C ILE A 30 1.42 10.90 2.15
N LYS A 31 2.75 11.04 2.28
CA LYS A 31 3.43 10.92 3.57
C LYS A 31 4.02 12.25 4.01
N ILE A 32 4.01 12.47 5.32
CA ILE A 32 4.61 13.63 5.99
C ILE A 32 5.58 13.21 7.08
N LEU A 33 6.49 14.11 7.45
CA LEU A 33 7.30 13.92 8.65
C LEU A 33 6.42 14.04 9.91
N PRO A 34 6.70 13.30 10.99
CA PRO A 34 5.95 13.38 12.25
C PRO A 34 5.83 14.81 12.80
N SER A 35 6.88 15.63 12.63
CA SER A 35 6.90 17.03 13.05
C SER A 35 5.86 17.91 12.35
N GLU A 36 5.33 17.49 11.19
CA GLU A 36 4.34 18.24 10.43
C GLU A 36 2.89 17.88 10.82
N GLU A 37 2.66 16.80 11.57
CA GLU A 37 1.32 16.23 11.83
C GLU A 37 0.35 17.26 12.39
N LYS A 38 0.65 17.84 13.55
CA LYS A 38 -0.23 18.80 14.23
C LYS A 38 -0.58 20.00 13.35
N LYS A 39 0.42 20.52 12.63
CA LYS A 39 0.25 21.67 11.73
C LYS A 39 -0.59 21.31 10.51
N LEU A 40 -0.37 20.14 9.93
CA LEU A 40 -1.13 19.68 8.76
C LEU A 40 -2.59 19.42 9.15
N VAL A 41 -2.85 18.70 10.25
CA VAL A 41 -4.20 18.42 10.74
C VAL A 41 -4.98 19.72 10.94
N LYS A 42 -4.37 20.71 11.62
CA LYS A 42 -4.98 22.03 11.80
C LYS A 42 -5.28 22.70 10.46
N THR A 43 -4.30 22.76 9.56
CA THR A 43 -4.44 23.41 8.25
C THR A 43 -5.56 22.77 7.43
N LEU A 44 -5.62 21.45 7.37
CA LEU A 44 -6.65 20.71 6.63
C LEU A 44 -8.04 20.98 7.24
N THR A 45 -8.17 20.92 8.56
CA THR A 45 -9.43 21.20 9.27
C THR A 45 -9.90 22.63 9.02
N ASP A 46 -9.01 23.62 9.12
CA ASP A 46 -9.29 25.03 8.84
C ASP A 46 -9.75 25.27 7.38
N ASN A 47 -9.41 24.35 6.46
CA ASN A 47 -9.78 24.40 5.04
C ASN A 47 -10.97 23.49 4.68
N GLY A 48 -11.73 23.04 5.69
CA GLY A 48 -12.97 22.28 5.52
C GLY A 48 -12.78 20.79 5.24
N PHE A 49 -11.57 20.25 5.41
CA PHE A 49 -11.37 18.80 5.40
C PHE A 49 -11.75 18.21 6.75
N ARG A 50 -12.43 17.07 6.75
CA ARG A 50 -12.83 16.33 7.96
C ARG A 50 -11.95 15.10 8.14
N LEU A 51 -11.30 14.97 9.29
CA LEU A 51 -10.65 13.72 9.68
C LEU A 51 -11.73 12.66 9.96
N LYS A 52 -11.75 11.59 9.16
CA LYS A 52 -12.76 10.51 9.26
C LYS A 52 -12.31 9.40 10.19
N ARG A 53 -11.05 8.98 10.08
CA ARG A 53 -10.48 7.90 10.87
C ARG A 53 -8.96 8.00 10.95
N LYS A 54 -8.40 7.33 11.96
CA LYS A 54 -6.97 7.07 12.13
C LYS A 54 -6.77 5.56 12.07
N ASN A 55 -6.01 5.09 11.10
CA ASN A 55 -5.71 3.67 10.91
C ASN A 55 -4.26 3.41 11.35
N ALA A 56 -4.02 2.24 11.90
CA ALA A 56 -2.69 1.67 12.03
C ALA A 56 -2.58 0.53 11.01
N PHE A 57 -1.60 0.60 10.10
CA PHE A 57 -1.37 -0.42 9.09
C PHE A 57 0.12 -0.63 8.90
N MET A 58 0.59 -1.87 9.09
CA MET A 58 1.99 -2.28 8.95
C MET A 58 2.96 -1.34 9.67
N ASP A 59 2.71 -1.08 10.97
CA ASP A 59 3.53 -0.15 11.78
C ASP A 59 3.65 1.23 11.12
N SER A 60 2.51 1.74 10.64
CA SER A 60 2.40 3.10 10.13
C SER A 60 1.04 3.65 10.49
N VAL A 61 1.06 4.88 10.97
CA VAL A 61 -0.15 5.66 11.26
C VAL A 61 -0.61 6.35 9.98
N TRP A 62 -1.87 6.14 9.64
CA TRP A 62 -2.54 6.80 8.51
C TRP A 62 -3.75 7.59 9.00
N LEU A 63 -3.80 8.86 8.63
CA LEU A 63 -4.94 9.75 8.87
C LEU A 63 -5.75 9.84 7.57
N VAL A 64 -7.01 9.44 7.65
CA VAL A 64 -7.92 9.49 6.50
C VAL A 64 -8.81 10.71 6.64
N PHE A 65 -8.72 11.59 5.67
CA PHE A 65 -9.50 12.80 5.61
C PHE A 65 -10.47 12.78 4.43
N GLU A 66 -11.49 13.62 4.49
CA GLU A 66 -12.50 13.74 3.46
C GLU A 66 -12.90 15.21 3.26
N LYS A 67 -13.12 15.60 2.00
CA LYS A 67 -13.77 16.87 1.63
C LYS A 67 -14.60 16.66 0.37
N ASP A 68 -15.85 17.14 0.36
CA ASP A 68 -16.75 17.00 -0.79
C ASP A 68 -16.89 15.55 -1.30
N ARG A 69 -16.94 14.59 -0.35
CA ARG A 69 -16.95 13.13 -0.59
C ARG A 69 -15.67 12.57 -1.22
N GLN A 70 -14.63 13.39 -1.37
CA GLN A 70 -13.32 12.96 -1.82
C GLN A 70 -12.44 12.59 -0.62
N GLY A 71 -12.04 11.31 -0.54
CA GLY A 71 -11.06 10.83 0.43
C GLY A 71 -9.63 11.21 0.05
N PHE A 72 -8.78 11.42 1.05
CA PHE A 72 -7.32 11.44 0.90
C PHE A 72 -6.63 10.92 2.16
N ASP A 73 -5.51 10.21 1.95
CA ASP A 73 -4.81 9.48 2.98
C ASP A 73 -3.46 10.14 3.28
N VAL A 74 -3.20 10.39 4.57
CA VAL A 74 -1.97 10.99 5.07
C VAL A 74 -1.25 10.00 5.97
N GLY A 75 -0.18 9.40 5.48
CA GLY A 75 0.72 8.59 6.28
C GLY A 75 1.71 9.42 7.09
N ILE A 76 1.87 9.10 8.36
CA ILE A 76 2.94 9.64 9.19
C ILE A 76 4.18 8.75 9.00
N ALA A 77 5.29 9.34 8.57
CA ALA A 77 6.51 8.58 8.29
C ALA A 77 7.20 8.16 9.59
N GLU A 78 7.18 6.85 9.85
CA GLU A 78 7.88 6.23 10.99
C GLU A 78 9.15 5.51 10.56
N LYS A 79 9.16 5.00 9.32
CA LYS A 79 10.27 4.19 8.79
C LYS A 79 11.37 5.09 8.25
N GLU A 80 12.63 4.68 8.45
CA GLU A 80 13.79 5.50 8.08
C GLU A 80 13.79 5.84 6.58
N TRP A 81 13.45 4.86 5.71
CA TRP A 81 13.40 5.07 4.27
C TRP A 81 12.29 6.03 3.83
N ASP A 82 11.15 6.07 4.53
CA ASP A 82 10.10 7.06 4.26
C ASP A 82 10.59 8.47 4.61
N ILE A 83 11.23 8.63 5.77
CA ILE A 83 11.79 9.91 6.22
C ILE A 83 12.83 10.41 5.21
N ILE A 84 13.74 9.53 4.77
CA ILE A 84 14.75 9.88 3.75
C ILE A 84 14.06 10.21 2.42
N GLY A 85 13.08 9.40 2.00
CA GLY A 85 12.32 9.60 0.77
C GLY A 85 11.59 10.94 0.74
N ILE A 86 10.95 11.36 1.83
CA ILE A 86 10.28 12.66 1.96
C ILE A 86 11.30 13.80 1.87
N LYS A 87 12.44 13.69 2.56
CA LYS A 87 13.49 14.71 2.52
C LYS A 87 14.11 14.85 1.13
N LYS A 88 14.13 13.78 0.34
CA LYS A 88 14.64 13.74 -1.04
C LYS A 88 13.56 13.89 -2.11
N ALA A 89 12.32 14.22 -1.72
CA ALA A 89 11.20 14.28 -2.66
C ALA A 89 11.49 15.21 -3.84
N LYS A 90 11.16 14.75 -5.05
CA LYS A 90 11.43 15.45 -6.30
C LYS A 90 10.20 16.27 -6.69
N LYS A 91 10.42 17.50 -7.18
CA LYS A 91 9.35 18.32 -7.76
C LYS A 91 9.05 17.82 -9.17
N LEU A 92 7.88 17.22 -9.36
CA LEU A 92 7.39 16.68 -10.63
C LEU A 92 6.02 17.28 -10.95
N THR A 93 5.47 16.99 -12.13
CA THR A 93 4.14 17.44 -12.54
C THR A 93 3.15 16.28 -12.51
N TYR A 94 1.99 16.48 -11.89
CA TYR A 94 0.87 15.55 -11.92
C TYR A 94 -0.40 16.29 -12.32
N LYS A 95 -1.04 15.86 -13.42
CA LYS A 95 -2.24 16.51 -13.99
C LYS A 95 -2.11 18.04 -14.14
N GLY A 96 -0.92 18.52 -14.55
CA GLY A 96 -0.63 19.95 -14.73
C GLY A 96 -0.20 20.70 -13.45
N PHE A 97 -0.25 20.06 -12.27
CA PHE A 97 0.13 20.68 -11.01
C PHE A 97 1.53 20.25 -10.56
N PRO A 98 2.37 21.19 -10.06
CA PRO A 98 3.64 20.83 -9.46
C PRO A 98 3.42 20.15 -8.11
N VAL A 99 3.99 18.98 -7.95
CA VAL A 99 3.85 18.15 -6.75
C VAL A 99 5.21 17.63 -6.28
N ARG A 100 5.34 17.36 -4.97
CA ARG A 100 6.51 16.65 -4.42
C ARG A 100 6.22 15.16 -4.42
N VAL A 101 7.04 14.38 -5.12
CA VAL A 101 6.87 12.92 -5.24
C VAL A 101 8.08 12.24 -4.63
N ILE A 102 7.84 11.17 -3.87
CA ILE A 102 8.93 10.37 -3.29
C ILE A 102 9.84 9.83 -4.43
N PRO A 103 11.17 9.79 -4.26
CA PRO A 103 12.04 9.23 -5.30
C PRO A 103 11.68 7.77 -5.58
N ILE A 104 11.85 7.36 -6.83
CA ILE A 104 11.37 6.07 -7.33
C ILE A 104 11.92 4.88 -6.55
N GLU A 105 13.18 4.93 -6.12
CA GLU A 105 13.81 3.85 -5.35
C GLU A 105 13.18 3.70 -3.96
N TYR A 106 12.85 4.81 -3.30
CA TYR A 106 12.17 4.77 -2.00
C TYR A 106 10.69 4.40 -2.14
N LEU A 107 10.06 4.71 -3.29
CA LEU A 107 8.73 4.20 -3.61
C LEU A 107 8.73 2.67 -3.74
N ILE A 108 9.71 2.11 -4.45
CA ILE A 108 9.87 0.66 -4.64
C ILE A 108 10.00 -0.04 -3.29
N ILE A 109 10.80 0.50 -2.36
CA ILE A 109 10.94 -0.11 -1.03
C ILE A 109 9.63 -0.11 -0.26
N SER A 110 8.90 1.00 -0.25
CA SER A 110 7.62 1.06 0.45
C SER A 110 6.58 0.11 -0.18
N LYS A 111 6.71 -0.21 -1.47
CA LYS A 111 5.88 -1.19 -2.19
C LYS A 111 6.28 -2.63 -1.88
N LEU A 112 7.58 -2.96 -1.94
CA LEU A 112 8.10 -4.27 -1.56
C LEU A 112 7.75 -4.61 -0.11
N PHE A 113 7.99 -3.67 0.81
CA PHE A 113 7.65 -3.86 2.22
C PHE A 113 6.15 -4.10 2.43
N ALA A 114 5.28 -3.52 1.61
CA ALA A 114 3.83 -3.77 1.69
C ALA A 114 3.44 -5.19 1.25
N GLY A 115 4.22 -5.81 0.36
CA GLY A 115 4.13 -7.23 0.03
C GLY A 115 2.86 -7.70 -0.67
N ARG A 116 1.96 -6.80 -1.09
CA ARG A 116 0.71 -7.19 -1.78
C ARG A 116 0.99 -7.37 -3.27
N THR A 117 0.27 -8.28 -3.92
CA THR A 117 0.38 -8.52 -5.38
C THR A 117 0.23 -7.26 -6.22
N LYS A 118 -0.67 -6.35 -5.84
CA LYS A 118 -0.80 -5.05 -6.51
C LYS A 118 0.45 -4.17 -6.37
N ASP A 119 1.15 -4.25 -5.25
CA ASP A 119 2.38 -3.49 -5.00
C ASP A 119 3.56 -4.09 -5.77
N TYR A 120 3.65 -5.42 -5.88
CA TYR A 120 4.64 -6.08 -6.75
C TYR A 120 4.45 -5.74 -8.23
N ARG A 121 3.20 -5.70 -8.71
CA ARG A 121 2.88 -5.19 -10.05
C ARG A 121 3.45 -3.78 -10.24
N ASP A 122 3.25 -2.91 -9.27
CA ASP A 122 3.75 -1.54 -9.36
C ASP A 122 5.26 -1.48 -9.41
N VAL A 123 5.94 -2.29 -8.59
CA VAL A 123 7.40 -2.38 -8.61
C VAL A 123 7.89 -2.80 -10.00
N ALA A 124 7.29 -3.82 -10.61
CA ALA A 124 7.64 -4.24 -11.96
C ALA A 124 7.47 -3.10 -12.99
N LEU A 125 6.38 -2.33 -12.91
CA LEU A 125 6.15 -1.16 -13.77
C LEU A 125 7.18 -0.05 -13.52
N LEU A 126 7.49 0.25 -12.25
CA LEU A 126 8.50 1.25 -11.89
C LEU A 126 9.88 0.84 -12.40
N LEU A 127 10.27 -0.42 -12.26
CA LEU A 127 11.53 -0.95 -12.79
C LEU A 127 11.57 -0.85 -14.33
N LYS A 128 10.43 -1.10 -15.00
CA LYS A 128 10.30 -0.96 -16.45
C LYS A 128 10.35 0.48 -16.96
N SER A 129 10.13 1.47 -16.08
CA SER A 129 10.12 2.90 -16.45
C SER A 129 11.43 3.41 -17.06
N GLY A 130 12.54 2.70 -16.86
CA GLY A 130 13.89 3.15 -17.24
C GLY A 130 14.43 4.30 -16.38
N LYS A 131 13.73 4.69 -15.31
CA LYS A 131 14.10 5.81 -14.42
C LYS A 131 14.75 5.36 -13.09
N VAL A 132 14.83 4.05 -12.86
CA VAL A 132 15.36 3.46 -11.61
C VAL A 132 16.87 3.27 -11.73
N ASP A 133 17.60 3.69 -10.69
CA ASP A 133 18.99 3.25 -10.50
C ASP A 133 19.01 1.86 -9.83
N PHE A 134 19.32 0.82 -10.62
CA PHE A 134 19.32 -0.57 -10.18
C PHE A 134 20.36 -0.87 -9.08
N GLU A 135 21.52 -0.20 -9.12
CA GLU A 135 22.55 -0.40 -8.10
C GLU A 135 22.16 0.28 -6.78
N LEU A 136 21.54 1.46 -6.89
CA LEU A 136 21.01 2.15 -5.72
C LEU A 136 19.87 1.36 -5.08
N ILE A 137 18.86 0.91 -5.84
CA ILE A 137 17.73 0.18 -5.24
C ILE A 137 18.18 -1.10 -4.54
N ARG A 138 19.13 -1.87 -5.11
CA ARG A 138 19.73 -3.04 -4.44
C ARG A 138 20.38 -2.68 -3.11
N LYS A 139 21.18 -1.59 -3.08
CA LYS A 139 21.82 -1.12 -1.84
C LYS A 139 20.79 -0.72 -0.80
N ILE A 140 19.73 -0.03 -1.20
CA ILE A 140 18.71 0.43 -0.27
C ILE A 140 17.86 -0.77 0.24
N VAL A 141 17.47 -1.72 -0.62
CA VAL A 141 16.76 -2.96 -0.21
C VAL A 141 17.61 -3.79 0.75
N LYS A 142 18.87 -4.05 0.43
CA LYS A 142 19.82 -4.74 1.34
C LYS A 142 19.93 -4.07 2.71
N ARG A 143 19.83 -2.74 2.75
CA ARG A 143 19.93 -1.98 4.01
C ARG A 143 18.66 -2.07 4.85
N PHE A 144 17.49 -1.92 4.24
CA PHE A 144 16.25 -1.70 4.99
C PHE A 144 15.31 -2.90 5.06
N ILE A 145 15.28 -3.71 4.01
CA ILE A 145 14.37 -4.86 3.86
C ILE A 145 15.11 -6.02 3.16
N PRO A 146 16.22 -6.53 3.75
CA PRO A 146 17.07 -7.51 3.08
C PRO A 146 16.35 -8.82 2.71
N SER A 147 15.26 -9.16 3.40
CA SER A 147 14.40 -10.31 3.07
C SER A 147 13.73 -10.19 1.70
N GLU A 148 13.53 -8.97 1.19
CA GLU A 148 12.88 -8.68 -0.09
C GLU A 148 13.87 -8.63 -1.26
N LEU A 149 15.14 -8.99 -1.04
CA LEU A 149 16.16 -8.90 -2.09
C LEU A 149 15.89 -9.87 -3.23
N ASP A 150 15.51 -11.12 -2.92
CA ASP A 150 15.23 -12.13 -3.96
C ASP A 150 13.98 -11.74 -4.76
N GLU A 151 12.95 -11.21 -4.10
CA GLU A 151 11.75 -10.70 -4.76
C GLU A 151 12.06 -9.50 -5.67
N LEU A 152 12.92 -8.57 -5.23
CA LEU A 152 13.41 -7.50 -6.10
C LEU A 152 14.08 -8.05 -7.36
N GLU A 153 14.97 -9.03 -7.26
CA GLU A 153 15.66 -9.59 -8.44
C GLU A 153 14.70 -10.34 -9.38
N ASN A 154 13.69 -11.03 -8.84
CA ASN A 154 12.62 -11.62 -9.63
C ASN A 154 11.83 -10.54 -10.40
N LEU A 155 11.44 -9.45 -9.73
CA LEU A 155 10.72 -8.35 -10.35
C LEU A 155 11.55 -7.59 -11.38
N ILE A 156 12.87 -7.48 -11.18
CA ILE A 156 13.81 -6.96 -12.19
C ILE A 156 13.81 -7.84 -13.44
N THR A 157 13.81 -9.16 -13.26
CA THR A 157 13.74 -10.13 -14.35
C THR A 157 12.41 -9.95 -15.11
N TYR A 158 11.29 -9.91 -14.39
CA TYR A 158 9.98 -9.70 -15.02
C TYR A 158 9.88 -8.37 -15.79
N ALA A 159 10.40 -7.29 -15.23
CA ALA A 159 10.39 -5.97 -15.88
C ALA A 159 11.16 -5.96 -17.22
N LYS A 160 12.20 -6.81 -17.34
CA LYS A 160 13.02 -6.97 -18.55
C LYS A 160 12.36 -7.90 -19.56
N GLU A 161 11.80 -9.02 -19.13
CA GLU A 161 11.32 -10.09 -20.00
C GLU A 161 9.91 -9.85 -20.54
N PHE A 162 9.02 -9.29 -19.74
CA PHE A 162 7.62 -9.11 -20.11
C PHE A 162 7.34 -7.68 -20.57
N ASP A 163 6.50 -7.52 -21.60
CA ASP A 163 5.96 -6.21 -21.93
C ASP A 163 4.93 -5.73 -20.86
N THR A 164 4.48 -4.48 -20.96
CA THR A 164 3.51 -3.95 -19.97
C THR A 164 2.17 -4.67 -19.99
N LYS A 165 1.72 -5.15 -21.15
CA LYS A 165 0.44 -5.84 -21.29
C LYS A 165 0.52 -7.22 -20.65
N ASP A 166 1.61 -7.94 -20.87
CA ASP A 166 1.85 -9.26 -20.31
C ASP A 166 2.04 -9.19 -18.79
N LEU A 167 2.77 -8.18 -18.28
CA LEU A 167 2.87 -7.92 -16.84
C LEU A 167 1.48 -7.68 -16.23
N ASN A 168 0.67 -6.82 -16.84
CA ASN A 168 -0.67 -6.54 -16.33
C ASN A 168 -1.51 -7.82 -16.27
N LYS A 169 -1.50 -8.62 -17.34
CA LYS A 169 -2.23 -9.88 -17.41
C LYS A 169 -1.75 -10.90 -16.35
N LEU A 170 -0.44 -11.01 -16.16
CA LEU A 170 0.15 -11.88 -15.14
C LEU A 170 -0.33 -11.52 -13.74
N PHE A 171 -0.22 -10.23 -13.37
CA PHE A 171 -0.61 -9.78 -12.04
C PHE A 171 -2.13 -9.75 -11.83
N GLU A 172 -2.93 -9.57 -12.88
CA GLU A 172 -4.40 -9.74 -12.81
C GLU A 172 -4.77 -11.20 -12.47
N LYS A 173 -4.10 -12.18 -13.10
CA LYS A 173 -4.29 -13.60 -12.80
C LYS A 173 -3.91 -13.93 -11.36
N LEU A 174 -2.76 -13.45 -10.89
CA LEU A 174 -2.30 -13.66 -9.51
C LEU A 174 -3.27 -13.04 -8.48
N GLN A 175 -3.78 -11.84 -8.73
CA GLN A 175 -4.76 -11.21 -7.84
C GLN A 175 -6.08 -11.99 -7.77
N GLN A 176 -6.53 -12.54 -8.91
CA GLN A 176 -7.73 -13.36 -8.96
C GLN A 176 -7.54 -14.67 -8.17
N GLU A 177 -6.41 -15.34 -8.33
CA GLU A 177 -6.08 -16.57 -7.59
C GLU A 177 -5.96 -16.32 -6.07
N GLU A 178 -5.39 -15.17 -5.65
CA GLU A 178 -5.36 -14.78 -4.24
C GLU A 178 -6.77 -14.55 -3.67
N LYS A 179 -7.64 -13.89 -4.43
CA LYS A 179 -9.03 -13.64 -4.03
C LYS A 179 -9.79 -14.95 -3.85
N GLU A 180 -9.69 -15.86 -4.82
CA GLU A 180 -10.33 -17.18 -4.76
C GLU A 180 -9.81 -18.00 -3.57
N ARG A 181 -8.50 -17.98 -3.31
CA ARG A 181 -7.91 -18.65 -2.14
C ARG A 181 -8.41 -18.06 -0.82
N GLN A 182 -8.59 -16.74 -0.75
CA GLN A 182 -9.08 -16.06 0.44
C GLN A 182 -10.56 -16.39 0.69
N GLU A 183 -11.40 -16.34 -0.34
CA GLU A 183 -12.82 -16.71 -0.28
C GLU A 183 -12.99 -18.17 0.17
N PHE A 184 -12.16 -19.09 -0.36
CA PHE A 184 -12.19 -20.49 0.06
C PHE A 184 -11.80 -20.69 1.54
N LYS A 185 -10.81 -19.94 2.05
CA LYS A 185 -10.45 -19.97 3.47
C LYS A 185 -11.56 -19.46 4.36
N GLU A 186 -12.23 -18.37 3.96
CA GLU A 186 -13.35 -17.80 4.70
C GLU A 186 -14.52 -18.79 4.78
N PHE A 187 -14.89 -19.39 3.65
CA PHE A 187 -15.91 -20.45 3.59
C PHE A 187 -15.58 -21.64 4.51
N PHE A 188 -14.32 -22.09 4.53
CA PHE A 188 -13.91 -23.20 5.39
C PHE A 188 -13.97 -22.85 6.89
N ASN A 189 -13.62 -21.61 7.25
CA ASN A 189 -13.76 -21.13 8.62
C ASN A 189 -15.23 -21.09 9.06
N GLU A 190 -16.13 -20.59 8.20
CA GLU A 190 -17.58 -20.57 8.48
C GLU A 190 -18.13 -22.00 8.67
N LEU A 191 -17.74 -22.95 7.83
CA LEU A 191 -18.10 -24.37 7.96
C LEU A 191 -17.63 -24.96 9.30
N ARG A 192 -16.37 -24.70 9.67
CA ARG A 192 -15.79 -25.18 10.92
C ARG A 192 -16.52 -24.59 12.13
N ASP A 193 -16.82 -23.29 12.10
CA ASP A 193 -17.50 -22.61 13.19
C ASP A 193 -18.95 -23.09 13.33
N ALA A 194 -19.64 -23.36 12.22
CA ALA A 194 -20.97 -23.99 12.22
C ALA A 194 -20.95 -25.41 12.79
N PHE A 195 -19.93 -26.21 12.44
CA PHE A 195 -19.76 -27.56 12.98
C PHE A 195 -19.49 -27.56 14.49
N HIS A 196 -18.65 -26.65 14.99
CA HIS A 196 -18.42 -26.50 16.43
C HIS A 196 -19.70 -26.10 17.18
N LYS A 197 -20.48 -25.16 16.62
CA LYS A 197 -21.74 -24.74 17.23
C LYS A 197 -22.76 -25.89 17.31
N SER A 198 -22.86 -26.71 16.27
CA SER A 198 -23.73 -27.89 16.26
C SER A 198 -23.33 -28.92 17.34
N LEU A 199 -22.03 -29.11 17.58
CA LEU A 199 -21.54 -30.03 18.62
C LEU A 199 -21.76 -29.49 20.04
N GLU A 200 -21.71 -28.17 20.24
CA GLU A 200 -22.04 -27.56 21.53
C GLU A 200 -23.54 -27.67 21.84
N GLU A 201 -24.40 -27.52 20.83
CA GLU A 201 -25.85 -27.70 20.96
C GLU A 201 -26.22 -29.16 21.28
N GLU A 202 -25.59 -30.16 20.63
CA GLU A 202 -25.84 -31.59 20.91
C GLU A 202 -25.31 -32.06 22.28
N ASN A 203 -24.24 -31.47 22.80
CA ASN A 203 -23.69 -31.84 24.12
C ASN A 203 -24.36 -31.08 25.28
N GLY A 204 -24.96 -29.91 25.02
CA GLY A 204 -25.78 -29.21 26.01
C GLY A 204 -27.06 -29.95 26.38
N ASP A 205 -27.70 -30.60 25.40
CA ASP A 205 -28.97 -31.33 25.60
C ASP A 205 -28.80 -32.62 26.43
N LYS A 206 -27.66 -33.31 26.29
CA LYS A 206 -27.39 -34.56 27.03
C LYS A 206 -27.12 -34.36 28.53
N SER A 207 -26.86 -33.13 28.98
CA SER A 207 -26.60 -32.82 30.39
C SER A 207 -27.86 -32.60 31.24
N ASN A 208 -29.05 -32.58 30.61
CA ASN A 208 -30.34 -32.42 31.29
C ASN A 208 -31.17 -33.72 31.39
N GLU A 209 -30.69 -34.85 30.87
CA GLU A 209 -31.43 -36.14 30.90
C GLU A 209 -30.94 -37.14 31.99
N GLU A 210 -29.91 -36.83 32.77
CA GLU A 210 -29.42 -37.71 33.86
C GLU A 210 -29.87 -37.28 35.27
N SER A 211 -30.84 -36.36 35.37
CA SER A 211 -31.45 -35.94 36.63
C SER A 211 -32.95 -36.21 36.67
N ASP A 212 -33.35 -37.48 36.62
CA ASP A 212 -34.67 -37.97 37.04
C ASP A 212 -34.57 -39.41 37.57
#